data_AF-A0A8B3DJ43-F1
#
_entry.id   AF-A0A8B3DJ43-F1
#
_cell.length_a   1.000
_cell.length_b   1.000
_cell.length_c   1.000
_cell.angle_alpha   90.00
_cell.angle_beta   90.00
_cell.angle_gamma   90.00
#
_symmetry.space_group_name_H-M   'P 1'
#
loop_
_entity.id
_entity.type
_entity.pdbx_description
1 polymer ?
#
loop_
_entity_poly.entity_id
_entity_poly.type
_entity_poly.pdbx_seq_one_letter_code
_entity_poly.pdbx_strand_id
1 'polypeptide(L)'
;MAYSPFYITPEELAVYQEAQQQEILAGDNVRTWHKYDVEEPFRYYFKLFALPFVIAPFLLTLFTHTSDTVGVTIFSFILSVMVSGAFYLTIGLDYRYDYIFSSKGFVMKKRRNMPKWVNTATQAVGWVGAVVCVVMVALVGPMALAGAGAFILLSFGILKRQPDEPTEVRVGEREDWLFADYNKKRKVIKFFFKHDTCEYINMEHTKISRLHNRFHYYVFFKTVSDLESMVNQLATEYKLDCTEVADHKKLFEVKPEARLFGTPVCYKEYQTDEVFDLRASNAPLPEREYLYNGKWQTESEIERLKAEGEQRATPTS
;
A
#
# COMPACT_ATOMS: atom_id res chain seq x y z
N MET A 1 4.89 22.62 -10.39
CA MET A 1 5.39 21.24 -10.19
C MET A 1 6.32 21.26 -9.00
N ALA A 2 5.78 21.16 -7.80
CA ALA A 2 6.53 21.02 -6.57
C ALA A 2 6.78 19.54 -6.31
N TYR A 3 7.44 18.88 -7.27
CA TYR A 3 8.11 17.65 -6.93
C TYR A 3 9.17 17.96 -5.88
N SER A 4 9.28 17.11 -4.88
CA SER A 4 10.40 17.18 -3.93
C SER A 4 11.71 17.07 -4.71
N PRO A 5 12.83 17.61 -4.19
CA PRO A 5 14.13 17.43 -4.82
C PRO A 5 14.36 15.96 -5.21
N PHE A 6 14.89 15.72 -6.42
CA PHE A 6 14.94 14.36 -6.96
C PHE A 6 15.90 13.48 -6.17
N TYR A 7 17.15 13.93 -5.97
CA TYR A 7 18.18 13.20 -5.24
C TYR A 7 18.01 13.39 -3.73
N ILE A 8 17.20 12.52 -3.11
CA ILE A 8 16.88 12.49 -1.68
C ILE A 8 16.82 11.06 -1.16
N THR A 9 16.91 10.88 0.15
CA THR A 9 16.64 9.58 0.80
C THR A 9 15.14 9.39 1.08
N PRO A 10 14.67 8.16 1.34
CA PRO A 10 13.29 7.91 1.78
C PRO A 10 12.91 8.67 3.06
N GLU A 11 13.84 8.86 4.00
CA GLU A 11 13.63 9.63 5.23
C GLU A 11 13.44 11.12 4.92
N GLU A 12 14.27 11.69 4.04
CA GLU A 12 14.11 13.07 3.59
C GLU A 12 12.76 13.26 2.88
N LEU A 13 12.35 12.32 2.02
CA LEU A 13 11.03 12.37 1.37
C LEU A 13 9.90 12.39 2.41
N ALA A 14 9.99 11.58 3.47
CA ALA A 14 8.98 11.57 4.52
C ALA A 14 8.85 12.94 5.22
N VAL A 15 9.97 13.64 5.44
CA VAL A 15 9.98 15.00 6.00
C VAL A 15 9.31 16.00 5.04
N TYR A 16 9.63 15.94 3.74
CA TYR A 16 8.96 16.79 2.75
C TYR A 16 7.45 16.53 2.69
N GLN A 17 7.04 15.26 2.69
CA GLN A 17 5.62 14.90 2.68
C GLN A 17 4.90 15.36 3.96
N GLU A 18 5.56 15.31 5.11
CA GLU A 18 5.01 15.85 6.35
C GLU A 18 4.84 17.38 6.27
N ALA A 19 5.83 18.10 5.74
CA ALA A 19 5.73 19.55 5.53
C ALA A 19 4.57 19.90 4.56
N GLN A 20 4.49 19.21 3.40
CA GLN A 20 3.39 19.39 2.45
C GLN A 20 2.03 19.09 3.08
N GLN A 21 1.93 18.06 3.91
CA GLN A 21 0.70 17.76 4.65
C GLN A 21 0.31 18.90 5.59
N GLN A 22 1.26 19.49 6.32
CA GLN A 22 0.99 20.64 7.19
C GLN A 22 0.51 21.85 6.38
N GLU A 23 1.12 22.11 5.22
CA GLU A 23 0.68 23.17 4.33
C GLU A 23 -0.74 22.95 3.82
N ILE A 24 -1.08 21.71 3.43
CA ILE A 24 -2.42 21.31 3.02
C ILE A 24 -3.42 21.49 4.16
N LEU A 25 -3.05 21.13 5.39
CA LEU A 25 -3.88 21.35 6.59
C LEU A 25 -4.08 22.85 6.91
N ALA A 26 -3.12 23.70 6.55
CA ALA A 26 -3.22 25.14 6.63
C ALA A 26 -3.89 25.77 5.38
N GLY A 27 -4.52 24.97 4.52
CA GLY A 27 -5.34 25.46 3.41
C GLY A 27 -6.75 25.84 3.84
N ASP A 28 -7.52 26.37 2.90
CA ASP A 28 -8.94 26.63 3.09
C ASP A 28 -9.77 25.37 2.78
N ASN A 29 -11.02 25.33 3.26
CA ASN A 29 -11.98 24.25 2.99
C ASN A 29 -11.48 22.85 3.37
N VAL A 30 -10.72 22.75 4.46
CA VAL A 30 -10.15 21.48 4.93
C VAL A 30 -11.26 20.49 5.30
N ARG A 31 -11.26 19.34 4.64
CA ARG A 31 -12.13 18.20 4.93
C ARG A 31 -11.26 17.01 5.32
N THR A 32 -11.57 16.41 6.45
CA THR A 32 -10.91 15.19 6.91
C THR A 32 -11.94 14.10 7.18
N TRP A 33 -11.65 12.89 6.72
CA TRP A 33 -12.48 11.73 7.02
C TRP A 33 -11.67 10.45 6.96
N HIS A 34 -12.22 9.40 7.53
CA HIS A 34 -11.62 8.07 7.46
C HIS A 34 -12.65 7.04 7.01
N LYS A 35 -12.14 5.96 6.43
CA LYS A 35 -12.96 4.87 5.90
C LYS A 35 -12.21 3.54 5.98
N TYR A 36 -12.95 2.49 6.31
CA TYR A 36 -12.50 1.11 6.17
C TYR A 36 -13.05 0.54 4.86
N ASP A 37 -12.18 0.19 3.94
CA ASP A 37 -12.56 -0.39 2.65
C ASP A 37 -11.41 -1.21 2.05
N VAL A 38 -11.66 -1.73 0.84
CA VAL A 38 -10.71 -2.52 0.07
C VAL A 38 -10.65 -1.99 -1.36
N GLU A 39 -9.47 -2.02 -1.97
CA GLU A 39 -9.22 -1.62 -3.36
C GLU A 39 -9.65 -2.70 -4.36
N GLU A 40 -10.80 -3.29 -4.10
CA GLU A 40 -11.36 -4.40 -4.86
C GLU A 40 -12.80 -4.08 -5.27
N PRO A 41 -13.28 -4.61 -6.41
CA PRO A 41 -14.67 -4.45 -6.82
C PRO A 41 -15.63 -4.90 -5.71
N PHE A 42 -15.29 -5.98 -5.02
CA PHE A 42 -16.10 -6.58 -3.97
C PHE A 42 -15.62 -6.21 -2.57
N ARG A 43 -16.48 -5.55 -1.79
CA ARG A 43 -16.16 -5.03 -0.45
C ARG A 43 -15.75 -6.11 0.57
N TYR A 44 -16.20 -7.34 0.40
CA TYR A 44 -15.90 -8.45 1.32
C TYR A 44 -14.80 -9.37 0.79
N TYR A 45 -14.04 -8.94 -0.22
CA TYR A 45 -13.02 -9.76 -0.88
C TYR A 45 -12.05 -10.40 0.13
N PHE A 46 -11.37 -9.61 0.97
CA PHE A 46 -10.42 -10.13 1.95
C PHE A 46 -11.05 -11.06 2.98
N LYS A 47 -12.27 -10.76 3.43
CA LYS A 47 -12.99 -11.62 4.41
C LYS A 47 -13.36 -12.95 3.79
N LEU A 48 -13.84 -12.95 2.56
CA LEU A 48 -14.18 -14.17 1.82
C LEU A 48 -12.93 -14.98 1.49
N PHE A 49 -11.83 -14.31 1.12
CA PHE A 49 -10.55 -14.94 0.84
C PHE A 49 -9.92 -15.55 2.10
N ALA A 50 -10.09 -14.92 3.26
CA ALA A 50 -9.63 -15.47 4.55
C ALA A 50 -10.50 -16.63 5.08
N LEU A 51 -11.77 -16.71 4.66
CA LEU A 51 -12.75 -17.66 5.19
C LEU A 51 -12.30 -19.13 5.13
N PRO A 52 -11.74 -19.66 4.02
CA PRO A 52 -11.25 -21.04 3.98
C PRO A 52 -10.14 -21.31 4.98
N PHE A 53 -9.23 -20.35 5.18
CA PHE A 53 -8.11 -20.48 6.13
C PHE A 53 -8.57 -20.42 7.58
N VAL A 54 -9.70 -19.74 7.84
CA VAL A 54 -10.34 -19.74 9.16
C VAL A 54 -11.12 -21.02 9.40
N ILE A 55 -11.78 -21.61 8.40
CA ILE A 55 -12.63 -22.79 8.58
C ILE A 55 -11.83 -24.11 8.54
N ALA A 56 -10.84 -24.22 7.65
CA ALA A 56 -10.11 -25.47 7.41
C ALA A 56 -9.45 -26.07 8.67
N PRO A 57 -8.84 -25.28 9.59
CA PRO A 57 -8.28 -25.83 10.83
C PRO A 57 -9.34 -26.50 11.70
N PHE A 58 -10.53 -25.92 11.83
CA PHE A 58 -11.62 -26.52 12.61
C PHE A 58 -12.16 -27.81 11.96
N LEU A 59 -12.29 -27.83 10.63
CA LEU A 59 -12.69 -29.06 9.92
C LEU A 59 -11.67 -30.17 10.15
N LEU A 60 -10.37 -29.86 10.10
CA LEU A 60 -9.31 -30.82 10.38
C LEU A 60 -9.40 -31.37 11.82
N THR A 61 -9.63 -30.49 12.80
CA THR A 61 -9.85 -30.90 14.20
C THR A 61 -11.06 -31.83 14.33
N LEU A 62 -12.16 -31.55 13.63
CA LEU A 62 -13.36 -32.38 13.66
C LEU A 62 -13.16 -33.75 12.99
N PHE A 63 -12.47 -33.80 11.83
CA PHE A 63 -12.21 -35.06 11.12
C PHE A 63 -11.24 -35.99 11.84
N THR A 64 -10.36 -35.44 12.67
CA THR A 64 -9.36 -36.23 13.43
C THR A 64 -9.88 -36.66 14.80
N HIS A 65 -11.09 -36.24 15.18
CA HIS A 65 -11.67 -36.56 16.48
C HIS A 65 -12.14 -38.02 16.55
N THR A 66 -11.69 -38.70 17.59
CA THR A 66 -12.17 -40.02 18.04
C THR A 66 -12.31 -40.01 19.56
N SER A 67 -13.05 -40.95 20.14
CA SER A 67 -13.20 -41.08 21.60
C SER A 67 -11.87 -41.17 22.35
N ASP A 68 -10.86 -41.76 21.71
CA ASP A 68 -9.56 -42.02 22.33
C ASP A 68 -8.59 -40.83 22.18
N THR A 69 -8.97 -39.81 21.40
CA THR A 69 -8.10 -38.67 21.07
C THR A 69 -8.56 -37.35 21.71
N VAL A 70 -9.48 -37.39 22.69
CA VAL A 70 -10.08 -36.18 23.32
C VAL A 70 -9.03 -35.14 23.74
N GLY A 71 -7.93 -35.56 24.37
CA GLY A 71 -6.85 -34.64 24.76
C GLY A 71 -6.16 -33.96 23.56
N VAL A 72 -5.91 -34.73 22.50
CA VAL A 72 -5.35 -34.23 21.23
C VAL A 72 -6.35 -33.34 20.51
N THR A 73 -7.64 -33.67 20.54
CA THR A 73 -8.71 -32.84 19.96
C THR A 73 -8.80 -31.48 20.64
N ILE A 74 -8.74 -31.42 21.98
CA ILE A 74 -8.75 -30.15 22.72
C ILE A 74 -7.54 -29.29 22.34
N PHE A 75 -6.34 -29.88 22.31
CA PHE A 75 -5.12 -29.17 21.91
C PHE A 75 -5.21 -28.67 20.45
N SER A 76 -5.66 -29.54 19.53
CA SER A 76 -5.88 -29.19 18.12
C SER A 76 -6.89 -28.06 17.97
N PHE A 77 -7.97 -28.04 18.76
CA PHE A 77 -8.96 -26.97 18.74
C PHE A 77 -8.37 -25.62 19.15
N ILE A 78 -7.56 -25.59 20.22
CA ILE A 78 -6.86 -24.36 20.65
C ILE A 78 -5.93 -23.86 19.54
N LEU A 79 -5.15 -24.76 18.93
CA LEU A 79 -4.28 -24.41 17.81
C LEU A 79 -5.07 -23.88 16.61
N SER A 80 -6.21 -24.49 16.28
CA SER A 80 -7.10 -24.06 15.22
C SER A 80 -7.65 -22.65 15.45
N VAL A 81 -8.03 -22.31 16.69
CA VAL A 81 -8.43 -20.94 17.05
C VAL A 81 -7.29 -19.95 16.83
N MET A 82 -6.08 -20.28 17.28
CA MET A 82 -4.91 -19.42 17.12
C MET A 82 -4.55 -19.18 15.65
N VAL A 83 -4.49 -20.27 14.86
CA VAL A 83 -4.17 -20.22 13.43
C VAL A 83 -5.22 -19.41 12.67
N SER A 84 -6.51 -19.63 12.98
CA SER A 84 -7.61 -18.88 12.36
C SER A 84 -7.56 -17.39 12.70
N GLY A 85 -7.26 -17.04 13.95
CA GLY A 85 -7.05 -15.66 14.37
C GLY A 85 -5.89 -15.00 13.62
N ALA A 86 -4.77 -15.72 13.46
CA ALA A 86 -3.62 -15.24 12.70
C ALA A 86 -3.95 -14.99 11.22
N PHE A 87 -4.65 -15.92 10.55
CA PHE A 87 -5.09 -15.74 9.16
C PHE A 87 -6.07 -14.58 9.00
N TYR A 88 -7.00 -14.41 9.92
CA TYR A 88 -7.93 -13.27 9.89
C TYR A 88 -7.19 -11.93 10.03
N LEU A 89 -6.25 -11.83 10.99
CA LEU A 89 -5.50 -10.60 11.22
C LEU A 89 -4.53 -10.27 10.08
N THR A 90 -3.96 -11.29 9.43
CA THR A 90 -3.03 -11.08 8.31
C THR A 90 -3.76 -10.78 7.00
N ILE A 91 -4.80 -11.53 6.67
CA ILE A 91 -5.41 -11.53 5.34
C ILE A 91 -6.83 -10.95 5.34
N GLY A 92 -7.60 -11.13 6.40
CA GLY A 92 -9.02 -10.78 6.47
C GLY A 92 -9.34 -9.33 6.86
N LEU A 93 -8.37 -8.55 7.33
CA LEU A 93 -8.57 -7.16 7.73
C LEU A 93 -8.69 -6.24 6.51
N ASP A 94 -9.63 -5.29 6.59
CA ASP A 94 -9.75 -4.22 5.60
C ASP A 94 -8.64 -3.17 5.83
N TYR A 95 -8.38 -2.32 4.83
CA TYR A 95 -7.49 -1.17 5.00
C TYR A 95 -8.25 -0.01 5.66
N ARG A 96 -7.54 0.73 6.51
CA ARG A 96 -7.96 2.02 7.02
C ARG A 96 -7.34 3.10 6.15
N TYR A 97 -8.21 3.90 5.55
CA TYR A 97 -7.85 5.12 4.83
C TYR A 97 -8.19 6.32 5.69
N ASP A 98 -7.22 7.21 5.88
CA ASP A 98 -7.42 8.53 6.46
C ASP A 98 -7.12 9.57 5.36
N TYR A 99 -8.10 10.41 5.03
CA TYR A 99 -8.05 11.39 3.95
C TYR A 99 -8.06 12.81 4.48
N ILE A 100 -7.27 13.68 3.84
CA ILE A 100 -7.25 15.13 4.06
C ILE A 100 -7.38 15.77 2.69
N PHE A 101 -8.33 16.68 2.53
CA PHE A 101 -8.55 17.44 1.31
C PHE A 101 -8.66 18.91 1.64
N SER A 102 -7.98 19.78 0.90
CA SER A 102 -8.08 21.22 1.04
C SER A 102 -7.86 21.92 -0.31
N SER A 103 -8.00 23.25 -0.32
CA SER A 103 -7.71 24.06 -1.51
C SER A 103 -6.28 23.94 -2.03
N LYS A 104 -5.33 23.54 -1.16
CA LYS A 104 -3.90 23.41 -1.50
C LYS A 104 -3.52 22.02 -1.98
N GLY A 105 -4.31 20.99 -1.65
CA GLY A 105 -3.97 19.63 -2.06
C GLY A 105 -4.76 18.54 -1.35
N PHE A 106 -4.31 17.31 -1.58
CA PHE A 106 -4.92 16.09 -1.11
C PHE A 106 -3.86 15.20 -0.46
N VAL A 107 -4.20 14.60 0.67
CA VAL A 107 -3.36 13.61 1.36
C VAL A 107 -4.18 12.37 1.64
N MET A 108 -3.62 11.22 1.26
CA MET A 108 -4.14 9.91 1.62
C MET A 108 -3.12 9.21 2.52
N LYS A 109 -3.61 8.66 3.63
CA LYS A 109 -2.87 7.72 4.46
C LYS A 109 -3.55 6.36 4.41
N LYS A 110 -2.79 5.33 4.07
CA LYS A 110 -3.26 3.94 4.00
C LYS A 110 -2.46 3.08 4.97
N ARG A 111 -3.17 2.29 5.77
CA ARG A 111 -2.60 1.29 6.70
C ARG A 111 -3.60 0.16 6.88
N ARG A 112 -3.17 -1.04 7.25
CA ARG A 112 -4.10 -2.12 7.63
C ARG A 112 -4.80 -1.74 8.91
N ASN A 113 -6.04 -2.19 9.06
CA ASN A 113 -6.80 -2.01 10.29
C ASN A 113 -6.36 -2.98 11.40
N MET A 114 -5.05 -3.06 11.68
CA MET A 114 -4.49 -3.92 12.72
C MET A 114 -4.89 -3.38 14.10
N PRO A 115 -5.51 -4.19 14.96
CA PRO A 115 -5.74 -3.79 16.35
C PRO A 115 -4.41 -3.58 17.08
N LYS A 116 -4.30 -2.51 17.89
CA LYS A 116 -3.08 -2.17 18.63
C LYS A 116 -2.58 -3.30 19.54
N TRP A 117 -3.50 -4.10 20.09
CA TRP A 117 -3.16 -5.22 20.97
C TRP A 117 -2.42 -6.35 20.26
N VAL A 118 -2.53 -6.47 18.93
CA VAL A 118 -1.92 -7.57 18.17
C VAL A 118 -0.41 -7.58 18.36
N ASN A 119 0.24 -6.42 18.27
CA ASN A 119 1.69 -6.36 18.43
C ASN A 119 2.13 -6.74 19.84
N THR A 120 1.41 -6.27 20.86
CA THR A 120 1.67 -6.67 22.26
C THR A 120 1.45 -8.17 22.47
N ALA A 121 0.37 -8.73 21.93
CA ALA A 121 0.09 -10.16 22.05
C ALA A 121 1.12 -11.02 21.31
N THR A 122 1.50 -10.62 20.10
CA THR A 122 2.53 -11.27 19.29
C THR A 122 3.90 -11.24 19.98
N GLN A 123 4.28 -10.13 20.59
CA GLN A 123 5.49 -10.04 21.41
C GLN A 123 5.41 -10.91 22.68
N ALA A 124 4.26 -10.90 23.38
CA ALA A 124 4.06 -11.74 24.56
C ALA A 124 4.16 -13.24 24.24
N VAL A 125 3.55 -13.69 23.13
CA VAL A 125 3.68 -15.07 22.64
C VAL A 125 5.13 -15.39 22.28
N GLY A 126 5.85 -14.47 21.63
CA GLY A 126 7.28 -14.62 21.35
C GLY A 126 8.13 -14.80 22.61
N TRP A 127 7.85 -14.03 23.66
CA TRP A 127 8.51 -14.16 24.96
C TRP A 127 8.21 -15.50 25.65
N VAL A 128 6.95 -15.92 25.68
CA VAL A 128 6.56 -17.22 26.25
C VAL A 128 7.25 -18.36 25.49
N GLY A 129 7.26 -18.29 24.15
CA GLY A 129 7.96 -19.26 23.31
C GLY A 129 9.46 -19.33 23.62
N ALA A 130 10.12 -18.18 23.73
CA ALA A 130 11.54 -18.12 24.08
C ALA A 130 11.83 -18.72 25.46
N VAL A 131 11.04 -18.40 26.49
CA VAL A 131 11.20 -18.95 27.85
C VAL A 131 11.02 -20.47 27.85
N VAL A 132 9.96 -20.98 27.19
CA VAL A 132 9.73 -22.43 27.07
C VAL A 132 10.90 -23.12 26.40
N CYS A 133 11.46 -22.54 25.34
CA CYS A 133 12.63 -23.09 24.66
C CYS A 133 13.87 -23.13 25.55
N VAL A 134 14.15 -22.07 26.32
CA VAL A 134 15.29 -22.05 27.27
C VAL A 134 15.13 -23.11 28.35
N VAL A 135 13.92 -23.25 28.91
CA VAL A 135 13.63 -24.26 29.93
C VAL A 135 13.77 -25.68 29.37
N MET A 136 13.27 -25.93 28.15
CA MET A 136 13.42 -27.23 27.48
C MET A 136 14.89 -27.61 27.28
N VAL A 137 15.73 -26.67 26.83
CA VAL A 137 17.17 -26.93 26.66
C VAL A 137 17.84 -27.21 28.01
N ALA A 138 17.45 -26.50 29.08
CA ALA A 138 17.98 -26.74 30.41
C ALA A 138 17.60 -28.11 30.98
N LEU A 139 16.39 -28.62 30.70
CA LEU A 139 15.88 -29.88 31.24
C LEU A 139 16.25 -31.12 30.40
N VAL A 140 16.17 -31.01 29.07
CA VAL A 140 16.30 -32.14 28.12
C VAL A 140 17.67 -32.12 27.40
N GLY A 141 18.45 -31.06 27.62
CA GLY A 141 19.75 -30.87 27.00
C GLY A 141 19.66 -30.30 25.57
N PRO A 142 20.83 -30.02 24.94
CA PRO A 142 20.91 -29.34 23.64
C PRO A 142 20.23 -30.08 22.49
N MET A 143 19.99 -31.40 22.60
CA MET A 143 19.28 -32.17 21.58
C MET A 143 17.83 -31.73 21.36
N ALA A 144 17.21 -31.04 22.34
CA ALA A 144 15.89 -30.42 22.15
C ALA A 144 15.86 -29.38 21.02
N LEU A 145 17.02 -28.78 20.69
CA LEU A 145 17.16 -27.83 19.58
C LEU A 145 17.02 -28.49 18.20
N ALA A 146 17.25 -29.81 18.09
CA ALA A 146 17.18 -30.54 16.82
C ALA A 146 15.76 -30.64 16.22
N GLY A 147 14.73 -30.18 16.94
CA GLY A 147 13.38 -29.94 16.40
C GLY A 147 12.81 -28.56 16.75
N ALA A 148 13.21 -27.97 17.89
CA ALA A 148 12.70 -26.68 18.37
C ALA A 148 13.44 -25.45 17.82
N GLY A 149 14.58 -25.62 17.11
CA GLY A 149 15.36 -24.51 16.57
C GLY A 149 14.57 -23.59 15.63
N ALA A 150 13.63 -24.15 14.86
CA ALA A 150 12.73 -23.37 14.00
C ALA A 150 11.75 -22.50 14.81
N PHE A 151 11.25 -23.01 15.95
CA PHE A 151 10.37 -22.25 16.85
C PHE A 151 11.11 -21.09 17.54
N ILE A 152 12.39 -21.25 17.85
CA ILE A 152 13.23 -20.20 18.42
C ILE A 152 13.44 -19.07 17.40
N LEU A 153 13.82 -19.41 16.17
CA LEU A 153 14.00 -18.42 15.10
C LEU A 153 12.68 -17.70 14.78
N LEU A 154 11.57 -18.43 14.77
CA LEU A 154 10.23 -17.84 14.56
C LEU A 154 9.83 -16.92 15.72
N SER A 155 10.15 -17.27 16.97
CA SER A 155 9.92 -16.43 18.16
C SER A 155 10.74 -15.14 18.12
N PHE A 156 12.02 -15.22 17.75
CA PHE A 156 12.88 -14.03 17.60
C PHE A 156 12.49 -13.15 16.40
N GLY A 157 12.05 -13.75 15.29
CA GLY A 157 11.52 -13.00 14.15
C GLY A 157 10.24 -12.23 14.52
N ILE A 158 9.37 -12.86 15.29
CA ILE A 158 8.15 -12.26 15.83
C ILE A 158 8.45 -11.10 16.79
N LEU A 159 9.47 -11.24 17.65
CA LEU A 159 9.89 -10.17 18.58
C LEU A 159 10.45 -8.93 17.88
N LYS A 160 11.03 -9.09 16.68
CA LYS A 160 11.56 -7.98 15.86
C LYS A 160 10.50 -7.26 15.02
N ARG A 161 9.24 -7.72 15.05
CA ARG A 161 8.16 -7.08 14.29
C ARG A 161 7.97 -5.63 14.77
N GLN A 162 8.09 -4.68 13.85
CA GLN A 162 7.85 -3.28 14.18
C GLN A 162 6.37 -3.07 14.56
N PRO A 163 6.10 -2.30 15.64
CA PRO A 163 4.78 -2.17 16.24
C PRO A 163 3.82 -1.33 15.42
N ASP A 164 4.26 -0.64 14.38
CA ASP A 164 3.38 0.07 13.46
C ASP A 164 3.65 -0.46 12.06
N GLU A 165 2.58 -0.94 11.42
CA GLU A 165 2.66 -1.22 10.00
C GLU A 165 2.93 0.10 9.26
N PRO A 166 3.84 0.10 8.27
CA PRO A 166 4.19 1.32 7.57
C PRO A 166 2.92 1.97 7.01
N THR A 167 2.69 3.21 7.42
CA THR A 167 1.59 4.00 6.87
C THR A 167 2.06 4.55 5.55
N GLU A 168 1.44 4.08 4.47
CA GLU A 168 1.67 4.63 3.14
C GLU A 168 1.04 6.02 3.10
N VAL A 169 1.87 7.06 2.92
CA VAL A 169 1.42 8.44 2.77
C VAL A 169 1.59 8.85 1.31
N ARG A 170 0.52 9.37 0.73
CA ARG A 170 0.51 9.92 -0.63
C ARG A 170 -0.02 11.32 -0.58
N VAL A 171 0.78 12.25 -1.11
CA VAL A 171 0.48 13.66 -1.17
C VAL A 171 0.34 14.05 -2.64
N GLY A 172 -0.75 14.73 -2.97
CA GLY A 172 -1.00 15.30 -4.29
C GLY A 172 -1.34 16.77 -4.12
N GLU A 173 -0.40 17.63 -4.44
CA GLU A 173 -0.62 19.08 -4.44
C GLU A 173 -1.64 19.48 -5.51
N ARG A 174 -2.29 20.63 -5.30
CA ARG A 174 -3.37 21.08 -6.17
C ARG A 174 -2.96 21.17 -7.64
N GLU A 175 -1.75 21.63 -7.92
CA GLU A 175 -1.22 21.78 -9.28
C GLU A 175 -0.92 20.44 -9.99
N ASP A 176 -0.87 19.36 -9.22
CA ASP A 176 -0.52 18.03 -9.70
C ASP A 176 -1.74 17.11 -9.91
N TRP A 177 -2.95 17.61 -9.66
CA TRP A 177 -4.19 16.91 -9.95
C TRP A 177 -4.43 16.82 -11.46
N LEU A 178 -4.79 15.63 -11.93
CA LEU A 178 -4.96 15.35 -13.36
C LEU A 178 -6.43 15.24 -13.74
N PHE A 179 -7.12 14.25 -13.20
CA PHE A 179 -8.54 13.97 -13.45
C PHE A 179 -9.06 12.96 -12.42
N ALA A 180 -10.36 12.69 -12.45
CA ALA A 180 -11.00 11.75 -11.55
C ALA A 180 -12.04 10.90 -12.28
N ASP A 181 -12.11 9.62 -11.93
CA ASP A 181 -13.22 8.76 -12.30
C ASP A 181 -13.97 8.36 -11.03
N TYR A 182 -15.29 8.20 -11.08
CA TYR A 182 -16.05 7.87 -9.87
C TYR A 182 -17.15 6.87 -10.12
N ASN A 183 -17.55 6.19 -9.05
CA ASN A 183 -18.67 5.27 -9.06
C ASN A 183 -19.55 5.48 -7.81
N LYS A 184 -20.83 5.83 -8.04
CA LYS A 184 -21.79 6.10 -6.96
C LYS A 184 -22.13 4.85 -6.15
N LYS A 185 -22.22 3.67 -6.79
CA LYS A 185 -22.57 2.41 -6.12
C LYS A 185 -21.51 1.97 -5.10
N ARG A 186 -20.23 2.03 -5.48
CA ARG A 186 -19.10 1.73 -4.60
C ARG A 186 -18.69 2.91 -3.72
N LYS A 187 -19.23 4.11 -3.96
CA LYS A 187 -18.95 5.36 -3.23
C LYS A 187 -17.45 5.65 -3.21
N VAL A 188 -16.85 5.62 -4.39
CA VAL A 188 -15.40 5.75 -4.56
C VAL A 188 -15.09 6.69 -5.73
N ILE A 189 -14.04 7.47 -5.56
CA ILE A 189 -13.37 8.22 -6.62
C ILE A 189 -12.00 7.57 -6.84
N LYS A 190 -11.68 7.25 -8.08
CA LYS A 190 -10.33 6.92 -8.56
C LYS A 190 -9.68 8.24 -8.97
N PHE A 191 -8.84 8.78 -8.09
CA PHE A 191 -8.30 10.12 -8.23
C PHE A 191 -6.87 10.08 -8.76
N PHE A 192 -6.65 10.68 -9.93
CA PHE A 192 -5.35 10.67 -10.61
C PHE A 192 -4.60 11.97 -10.34
N PHE A 193 -3.37 11.84 -9.83
CA PHE A 193 -2.49 12.97 -9.58
C PHE A 193 -1.03 12.55 -9.70
N LYS A 194 -0.14 13.52 -9.87
CA LYS A 194 1.30 13.29 -9.81
C LYS A 194 1.74 13.22 -8.37
N HIS A 195 2.65 12.30 -8.08
CA HIS A 195 3.15 12.09 -6.72
C HIS A 195 4.58 11.57 -6.76
N ASP A 196 5.22 11.66 -5.60
CA ASP A 196 6.57 11.19 -5.38
C ASP A 196 6.61 9.79 -4.77
N THR A 197 7.64 9.03 -5.14
CA THR A 197 8.01 7.76 -4.51
C THR A 197 9.53 7.70 -4.37
N CYS A 198 9.99 7.33 -3.18
CA CYS A 198 11.40 7.11 -2.86
C CYS A 198 11.47 5.95 -1.87
N GLU A 199 12.07 4.84 -2.28
CA GLU A 199 12.07 3.60 -1.50
C GLU A 199 13.44 2.93 -1.57
N TYR A 200 13.82 2.22 -0.51
CA TYR A 200 14.99 1.35 -0.53
C TYR A 200 14.70 0.08 -1.32
N ILE A 201 15.60 -0.28 -2.22
CA ILE A 201 15.47 -1.50 -3.04
C ILE A 201 15.91 -2.73 -2.24
N ASN A 202 16.83 -2.55 -1.30
CA ASN A 202 17.43 -3.62 -0.53
C ASN A 202 17.30 -3.42 0.99
N MET A 203 17.36 -4.53 1.73
CA MET A 203 17.22 -4.51 3.19
C MET A 203 18.41 -3.85 3.90
N GLU A 204 19.57 -3.78 3.24
CA GLU A 204 20.75 -3.07 3.75
C GLU A 204 20.65 -1.54 3.56
N HIS A 205 19.58 -1.05 2.94
CA HIS A 205 19.33 0.37 2.69
C HIS A 205 20.50 1.07 1.96
N THR A 206 21.20 0.35 1.08
CA THR A 206 22.32 0.93 0.33
C THR A 206 21.86 1.52 -1.00
N LYS A 207 20.77 1.02 -1.57
CA LYS A 207 20.29 1.42 -2.91
C LYS A 207 18.89 2.00 -2.84
N ILE A 208 18.71 3.16 -3.47
CA ILE A 208 17.45 3.92 -3.50
C ILE A 208 16.85 3.86 -4.90
N SER A 209 15.53 3.69 -4.97
CA SER A 209 14.71 3.89 -6.15
C SER A 209 13.92 5.19 -5.99
N ARG A 210 14.11 6.14 -6.91
CA ARG A 210 13.37 7.40 -6.95
C ARG A 210 12.52 7.48 -8.21
N LEU A 211 11.24 7.78 -8.01
CA LEU A 211 10.28 7.94 -9.08
C LEU A 211 9.42 9.19 -8.83
N HIS A 212 9.42 10.11 -9.79
CA HIS A 212 8.39 11.13 -9.93
C HIS A 212 7.30 10.50 -10.80
N ASN A 213 6.21 10.05 -10.20
CA ASN A 213 5.17 9.29 -10.88
C ASN A 213 3.86 10.10 -11.04
N ARG A 214 2.91 9.46 -11.72
CA ARG A 214 1.50 9.78 -11.80
C ARG A 214 0.73 8.48 -11.70
N PHE A 215 -0.20 8.42 -10.76
CA PHE A 215 -1.00 7.22 -10.53
C PHE A 215 -2.36 7.60 -9.95
N HIS A 216 -3.27 6.63 -9.92
CA HIS A 216 -4.53 6.81 -9.22
C HIS A 216 -4.47 6.29 -7.80
N TYR A 217 -5.21 6.95 -6.92
CA TYR A 217 -5.53 6.44 -5.60
C TYR A 217 -7.04 6.45 -5.38
N TYR A 218 -7.52 5.47 -4.62
CA TYR A 218 -8.94 5.34 -4.33
C TYR A 218 -9.32 6.17 -3.12
N VAL A 219 -10.33 7.00 -3.30
CA VAL A 219 -10.91 7.88 -2.30
C VAL A 219 -12.31 7.38 -1.97
N PHE A 220 -12.46 6.74 -0.82
CA PHE A 220 -13.72 6.11 -0.42
C PHE A 220 -14.57 7.04 0.47
N PHE A 221 -15.88 7.02 0.23
CA PHE A 221 -16.86 7.87 0.92
C PHE A 221 -17.83 7.04 1.78
N LYS A 222 -18.39 7.69 2.81
CA LYS A 222 -19.40 7.07 3.68
C LYS A 222 -20.75 7.04 2.97
N THR A 223 -21.16 8.19 2.43
CA THR A 223 -22.44 8.36 1.73
C THR A 223 -22.24 8.73 0.25
N VAL A 224 -23.28 8.58 -0.56
CA VAL A 224 -23.27 9.03 -1.96
C VAL A 224 -23.25 10.55 -2.03
N SER A 225 -23.96 11.23 -1.12
CA SER A 225 -23.98 12.70 -1.04
C SER A 225 -22.60 13.30 -0.79
N ASP A 226 -21.77 12.68 0.05
CA ASP A 226 -20.39 13.15 0.30
C ASP A 226 -19.54 13.04 -0.98
N LEU A 227 -19.69 11.92 -1.70
CA LEU A 227 -19.02 11.72 -2.98
C LEU A 227 -19.47 12.76 -4.01
N GLU A 228 -20.78 12.96 -4.17
CA GLU A 228 -21.32 13.90 -5.15
C GLU A 228 -20.91 15.34 -4.81
N SER A 229 -20.88 15.71 -3.52
CA SER A 229 -20.33 16.99 -3.09
C SER A 229 -18.87 17.15 -3.49
N MET A 230 -18.04 16.13 -3.27
CA MET A 230 -16.62 16.17 -3.66
C MET A 230 -16.45 16.26 -5.18
N VAL A 231 -17.17 15.43 -5.94
CA VAL A 231 -17.11 15.45 -7.41
C VAL A 231 -17.54 16.82 -7.95
N ASN A 232 -18.63 17.40 -7.42
CA ASN A 232 -19.07 18.73 -7.82
C ASN A 232 -18.01 19.79 -7.52
N GLN A 233 -17.32 19.69 -6.38
CA GLN A 233 -16.22 20.58 -6.03
C GLN A 233 -15.04 20.43 -7.00
N LEU A 234 -14.59 19.19 -7.27
CA LEU A 234 -13.54 18.89 -8.24
C LEU A 234 -13.87 19.42 -9.64
N ALA A 235 -15.10 19.21 -10.12
CA ALA A 235 -15.52 19.64 -11.44
C ALA A 235 -15.73 21.16 -11.55
N THR A 236 -16.36 21.79 -10.55
CA THR A 236 -16.80 23.20 -10.66
C THR A 236 -15.74 24.17 -10.17
N GLU A 237 -15.19 23.95 -8.98
CA GLU A 237 -14.21 24.85 -8.36
C GLU A 237 -12.83 24.61 -8.97
N TYR A 238 -12.47 23.34 -9.12
CA TYR A 238 -11.13 22.94 -9.56
C TYR A 238 -11.02 22.61 -11.05
N LYS A 239 -12.13 22.64 -11.79
CA LYS A 239 -12.19 22.41 -13.24
C LYS A 239 -11.52 21.10 -13.68
N LEU A 240 -11.59 20.07 -12.82
CA LEU A 240 -11.08 18.74 -13.12
C LEU A 240 -12.08 17.96 -13.97
N ASP A 241 -11.56 17.23 -14.95
CA ASP A 241 -12.35 16.23 -15.67
C ASP A 241 -12.76 15.10 -14.72
N CYS A 242 -14.08 14.93 -14.54
CA CYS A 242 -14.68 13.97 -13.62
C CYS A 242 -15.65 13.06 -14.37
N THR A 243 -15.27 11.80 -14.61
CA THR A 243 -16.09 10.86 -15.38
C THR A 243 -16.80 9.83 -14.49
N GLU A 244 -18.11 9.67 -14.64
CA GLU A 244 -18.84 8.58 -13.97
C GLU A 244 -18.62 7.25 -14.71
N VAL A 245 -18.13 6.24 -14.00
CA VAL A 245 -17.97 4.89 -14.52
C VAL A 245 -19.06 4.01 -13.93
N ALA A 246 -20.07 3.64 -14.74
CA ALA A 246 -21.22 2.87 -14.27
C ALA A 246 -20.84 1.47 -13.73
N ASP A 247 -19.95 0.76 -14.43
CA ASP A 247 -19.44 -0.52 -13.97
C ASP A 247 -18.28 -0.34 -12.99
N HIS A 248 -18.60 -0.48 -11.70
CA HIS A 248 -17.61 -0.44 -10.64
C HIS A 248 -16.44 -1.43 -10.83
N LYS A 249 -16.60 -2.56 -11.52
CA LYS A 249 -15.49 -3.52 -11.73
C LYS A 249 -14.38 -2.89 -12.57
N LYS A 250 -14.77 -2.17 -13.64
CA LYS A 250 -13.83 -1.46 -14.52
C LYS A 250 -12.99 -0.43 -13.77
N LEU A 251 -13.53 0.17 -12.72
CA LEU A 251 -12.80 1.16 -11.92
C LEU A 251 -11.57 0.54 -11.24
N PHE A 252 -11.67 -0.73 -10.81
CA PHE A 252 -10.61 -1.46 -10.12
C PHE A 252 -9.72 -2.30 -11.06
N GLU A 253 -9.95 -2.27 -12.37
CA GLU A 253 -9.09 -2.97 -13.32
C GLU A 253 -7.70 -2.32 -13.39
N VAL A 254 -6.67 -3.16 -13.40
CA VAL A 254 -5.28 -2.76 -13.61
C VAL A 254 -5.05 -2.65 -15.12
N LYS A 255 -5.53 -1.56 -15.71
CA LYS A 255 -5.29 -1.21 -17.11
C LYS A 255 -4.57 0.14 -17.21
N PRO A 256 -3.63 0.29 -18.15
CA PRO A 256 -3.02 1.59 -18.41
C PRO A 256 -4.09 2.62 -18.82
N GLU A 257 -4.09 3.76 -18.14
CA GLU A 257 -5.03 4.85 -18.43
C GLU A 257 -4.47 5.74 -19.54
N ALA A 258 -5.18 5.80 -20.67
CA ALA A 258 -4.73 6.48 -21.89
C ALA A 258 -4.48 7.97 -21.66
N ARG A 259 -5.27 8.62 -20.79
CA ARG A 259 -5.09 10.03 -20.42
C ARG A 259 -3.75 10.30 -19.74
N LEU A 260 -3.11 9.29 -19.12
CA LEU A 260 -1.79 9.42 -18.51
C LEU A 260 -0.64 9.31 -19.52
N PHE A 261 -0.88 8.81 -20.73
CA PHE A 261 0.22 8.50 -21.65
C PHE A 261 0.95 9.75 -22.18
N GLY A 262 0.33 10.93 -22.07
CA GLY A 262 0.97 12.22 -22.36
C GLY A 262 1.70 12.82 -21.16
N THR A 263 1.59 12.23 -19.97
CA THR A 263 2.25 12.73 -18.76
C THR A 263 3.53 11.94 -18.50
N PRO A 264 4.70 12.59 -18.49
CA PRO A 264 5.99 11.90 -18.33
C PRO A 264 6.21 11.42 -16.89
N VAL A 265 7.20 10.55 -16.72
CA VAL A 265 7.83 10.23 -15.43
C VAL A 265 9.32 10.37 -15.47
N CYS A 266 9.90 10.54 -14.29
CA CYS A 266 11.33 10.55 -14.09
C CYS A 266 11.68 9.44 -13.11
N TYR A 267 12.54 8.53 -13.52
CA TYR A 267 12.97 7.36 -12.74
C TYR A 267 14.50 7.30 -12.67
N LYS A 268 15.05 6.97 -11.49
CA LYS A 268 16.46 6.60 -11.38
C LYS A 268 16.70 5.80 -10.11
N GLU A 269 17.66 4.89 -10.20
CA GLU A 269 18.25 4.23 -9.04
C GLU A 269 19.64 4.82 -8.76
N TYR A 270 19.98 5.02 -7.49
CA TYR A 270 21.28 5.53 -7.07
C TYR A 270 21.66 4.95 -5.70
N GLN A 271 22.96 5.00 -5.36
CA GLN A 271 23.40 4.57 -4.04
C GLN A 271 23.10 5.64 -2.99
N THR A 272 22.93 5.21 -1.75
CA THR A 272 22.54 6.07 -0.63
C THR A 272 23.67 7.02 -0.23
N ASP A 273 24.92 6.58 -0.32
CA ASP A 273 26.11 7.41 -0.08
C ASP A 273 26.34 8.46 -1.18
N GLU A 274 25.90 8.20 -2.41
CA GLU A 274 26.00 9.14 -3.53
C GLU A 274 25.01 10.32 -3.45
N VAL A 275 23.97 10.27 -2.60
CA VAL A 275 22.89 11.27 -2.57
C VAL A 275 23.42 12.70 -2.36
N PHE A 276 24.34 12.87 -1.42
CA PHE A 276 24.91 14.18 -1.10
C PHE A 276 25.81 14.69 -2.23
N ASP A 277 26.59 13.81 -2.85
CA ASP A 277 27.47 14.15 -3.97
C ASP A 277 26.67 14.51 -5.22
N LEU A 278 25.59 13.77 -5.51
CA LEU A 278 24.66 14.05 -6.61
C LEU A 278 23.99 15.41 -6.44
N ARG A 279 23.62 15.76 -5.20
CA ARG A 279 23.05 17.07 -4.89
C ARG A 279 24.09 18.19 -4.97
N ALA A 280 25.28 17.99 -4.39
CA ALA A 280 26.36 18.98 -4.38
C ALA A 280 26.89 19.30 -5.79
N SER A 281 26.90 18.29 -6.68
CA SER A 281 27.28 18.44 -8.08
C SER A 281 26.17 18.96 -8.99
N ASN A 282 24.96 19.23 -8.46
CA ASN A 282 23.76 19.55 -9.24
C ASN A 282 23.56 18.56 -10.41
N ALA A 283 23.66 17.27 -10.11
CA ALA A 283 23.52 16.23 -11.12
C ALA A 283 22.23 16.42 -11.92
N PRO A 284 22.27 16.22 -13.26
CA PRO A 284 21.09 16.40 -14.09
C PRO A 284 19.98 15.42 -13.68
N LEU A 285 18.73 15.86 -13.84
CA LEU A 285 17.58 14.97 -13.67
C LEU A 285 17.62 13.85 -14.73
N PRO A 286 17.13 12.64 -14.39
CA PRO A 286 16.97 11.60 -15.39
C PRO A 286 16.01 12.04 -16.50
N GLU A 287 16.18 11.46 -17.68
CA GLU A 287 15.31 11.73 -18.82
C GLU A 287 13.85 11.41 -18.50
N ARG A 288 12.95 12.13 -19.18
CA ARG A 288 11.52 11.94 -19.04
C ARG A 288 11.05 10.80 -19.92
N GLU A 289 10.36 9.84 -19.32
CA GLU A 289 9.82 8.68 -20.01
C GLU A 289 8.29 8.78 -20.12
N TYR A 290 7.76 8.35 -21.27
CA TYR A 290 6.34 8.29 -21.57
C TYR A 290 5.93 6.85 -21.87
N LEU A 291 4.68 6.51 -21.57
CA LEU A 291 4.16 5.20 -21.92
C LEU A 291 3.73 5.23 -23.39
N TYR A 292 4.45 4.50 -24.24
CA TYR A 292 4.21 4.42 -25.68
C TYR A 292 4.18 2.96 -26.11
N ASN A 293 3.09 2.52 -26.76
CA ASN A 293 2.89 1.13 -27.19
C ASN A 293 3.17 0.08 -26.09
N GLY A 294 2.82 0.40 -24.83
CA GLY A 294 3.00 -0.47 -23.67
C GLY A 294 4.42 -0.52 -23.11
N LYS A 295 5.35 0.30 -23.62
CA LYS A 295 6.73 0.42 -23.13
C LYS A 295 7.03 1.84 -22.65
N TRP A 296 7.90 1.96 -21.66
CA TRP A 296 8.50 3.24 -21.27
C TRP A 296 9.51 3.63 -22.32
N GLN A 297 9.36 4.82 -22.90
CA GLN A 297 10.20 5.35 -23.97
C GLN A 297 10.52 6.81 -23.69
N THR A 298 11.72 7.23 -24.05
CA THR A 298 12.11 8.64 -24.00
C THR A 298 11.46 9.41 -25.14
N GLU A 299 11.49 10.74 -25.07
CA GLU A 299 10.92 11.60 -26.11
C GLU A 299 11.61 11.37 -27.48
N SER A 300 12.94 11.24 -27.48
CA SER A 300 13.74 10.97 -28.68
C SER A 300 13.47 9.59 -29.28
N GLU A 301 13.26 8.57 -28.45
CA GLU A 301 12.85 7.24 -28.90
C GLU A 301 11.47 7.29 -29.56
N ILE A 302 10.51 7.99 -28.96
CA ILE A 302 9.15 8.13 -29.53
C ILE A 302 9.18 8.87 -30.86
N GLU A 303 9.97 9.93 -30.98
CA GLU A 303 10.14 10.65 -32.25
C GLU A 303 10.71 9.76 -33.35
N ARG A 304 11.72 8.94 -33.01
CA ARG A 304 12.29 7.97 -33.94
C ARG A 304 11.26 6.92 -34.37
N LEU A 305 10.50 6.35 -33.43
CA LEU A 305 9.46 5.36 -33.74
C LEU A 305 8.37 5.95 -34.65
N LYS A 306 7.96 7.20 -34.40
CA LYS A 306 7.03 7.92 -35.29
C LYS A 306 7.61 8.13 -36.69
N ALA A 307 8.90 8.45 -36.80
CA ALA A 307 9.59 8.61 -38.08
C ALA A 307 9.71 7.28 -38.85
N GLU A 308 9.84 6.16 -38.14
CA GLU A 308 9.85 4.80 -38.69
C GLU A 308 8.44 4.28 -39.05
N GLY A 309 7.38 5.09 -38.81
CA GLY A 309 6.01 4.80 -39.20
C GLY A 309 5.17 4.08 -38.13
N GLU A 310 5.70 3.88 -36.92
CA GLU A 310 4.94 3.31 -35.81
C GLU A 310 3.97 4.35 -35.23
N GLN A 311 2.67 4.15 -35.50
CA GLN A 311 1.61 4.92 -34.84
C GLN A 311 1.31 4.36 -33.45
N ARG A 312 0.85 5.24 -32.56
CA ARG A 312 0.46 4.85 -31.20
C ARG A 312 -0.71 3.87 -31.30
N ALA A 313 -0.57 2.68 -30.72
CA ALA A 313 -1.65 1.72 -30.63
C ALA A 313 -2.82 2.33 -29.86
N THR A 314 -4.00 2.41 -30.50
CA THR A 314 -5.22 2.84 -29.83
C THR A 314 -5.55 1.79 -28.76
N PRO A 315 -5.69 2.16 -27.47
CA PRO A 315 -6.08 1.20 -26.46
C PRO A 315 -7.49 0.68 -26.81
N THR A 316 -7.61 -0.63 -26.98
CA THR A 316 -8.90 -1.31 -27.12
C THR A 316 -9.75 -1.04 -25.88
N SER A 317 -10.92 -0.42 -26.11
CA SER A 317 -11.91 0.02 -25.13
C SER A 317 -12.47 -1.08 -24.23
#